data_AF-K1SM92-F1
#
_entry.id   AF-K1SM92-F1
#
_cell.length_a   1.000
_cell.length_b   1.000
_cell.length_c   1.000
_cell.angle_alpha   90.00
_cell.angle_beta   90.00
_cell.angle_gamma   90.00
#
_symmetry.space_group_name_H-M   'P 1'
#
loop_
_entity.id
_entity.type
_entity.pdbx_description
1 polymer ?
#
loop_
_entity_poly.entity_id
_entity_poly.type
_entity_poly.pdbx_seq_one_letter_code
_entity_poly.pdbx_strand_id
1 'polypeptide(L)'
;TDILLLRCLEGLEEIFKDMMANEVTSAAVITHSGVIMNLLSGYGLPKMKPIDFACNQGEGFEIQLSTFLWQHGPVFEIVGKLF
;
A
#
# COMPACT_ATOMS: atom_id res chain seq x y z
N THR A 1 -9.53 -16.50 3.74
CA THR A 1 -8.29 -15.69 3.69
C THR A 1 -8.57 -14.21 3.42
N ASP A 2 -9.79 -13.88 2.97
CA ASP A 2 -10.15 -12.56 2.43
C ASP A 2 -10.44 -11.47 3.49
N ILE A 3 -10.79 -11.85 4.72
CA ILE A 3 -11.11 -10.90 5.80
C ILE A 3 -9.88 -10.07 6.21
N LEU A 4 -8.69 -10.67 6.23
CA LEU A 4 -7.47 -9.94 6.59
C LEU A 4 -7.14 -8.88 5.54
N LEU A 5 -7.21 -9.25 4.26
CA LEU A 5 -6.97 -8.33 3.16
C LEU A 5 -7.94 -7.16 3.25
N LEU A 6 -9.25 -7.42 3.36
CA LEU A 6 -10.27 -6.37 3.43
C LEU A 6 -9.97 -5.34 4.55
N ARG A 7 -9.62 -5.81 5.75
CA ARG A 7 -9.27 -4.90 6.87
C ARG A 7 -8.04 -4.05 6.59
N CYS A 8 -7.01 -4.63 5.96
CA CYS A 8 -5.81 -3.89 5.59
C CYS A 8 -6.11 -2.84 4.53
N LEU A 9 -7.00 -3.15 3.57
CA LEU A 9 -7.43 -2.24 2.52
C LEU A 9 -8.26 -1.08 3.08
N GLU A 10 -9.24 -1.36 3.94
CA GLU A 10 -10.04 -0.34 4.62
C GLU A 10 -9.16 0.61 5.45
N GLY A 11 -8.21 0.05 6.22
CA GLY A 11 -7.27 0.87 7.00
C GLY A 11 -6.35 1.74 6.12
N LEU A 12 -5.90 1.22 4.98
CA LEU A 12 -5.09 2.02 4.03
C LEU A 12 -5.91 3.15 3.41
N GLU A 13 -7.18 2.90 3.09
CA GLU A 13 -8.09 3.92 2.56
C GLU A 13 -8.31 5.05 3.58
N GLU A 14 -8.45 4.72 4.87
CA GLU A 14 -8.57 5.72 5.94
C GLU A 14 -7.31 6.59 6.04
N ILE A 15 -6.12 5.98 5.99
CA ILE A 15 -4.84 6.71 5.98
C ILE A 15 -4.80 7.68 4.79
N PHE A 16 -5.15 7.22 3.58
CA PHE A 16 -5.11 8.08 2.40
C PHE A 16 -6.12 9.22 2.44
N LYS A 17 -7.33 8.97 2.98
CA LYS A 17 -8.33 10.03 3.20
C LYS A 17 -7.80 11.08 4.17
N ASP A 18 -7.19 10.66 5.27
CA ASP A 18 -6.61 11.57 6.26
C ASP A 18 -5.44 12.38 5.66
N MET A 19 -4.57 11.72 4.89
CA MET A 19 -3.47 12.40 4.19
C MET A 19 -3.98 13.46 3.21
N MET A 20 -5.00 13.14 2.41
CA MET A 20 -5.60 14.10 1.48
C MET A 20 -6.30 15.26 2.20
N ALA A 21 -7.00 14.99 3.31
CA ALA A 21 -7.73 16.01 4.06
C ALA A 21 -6.79 17.00 4.77
N ASN A 22 -5.64 16.51 5.25
CA ASN A 22 -4.67 17.31 5.99
C ASN A 22 -3.45 17.75 5.15
N GLU A 23 -3.49 17.57 3.83
CA GLU A 23 -2.41 17.91 2.90
C GLU A 23 -1.06 17.26 3.26
N VAL A 24 -1.09 16.06 3.84
CA VAL A 24 0.11 15.29 4.20
C VAL A 24 0.65 14.61 2.94
N THR A 25 1.85 15.00 2.52
CA THR A 25 2.48 14.52 1.28
C THR A 25 3.37 13.29 1.46
N SER A 26 3.73 12.95 2.70
CA SER A 26 4.56 11.77 3.01
C SER A 26 4.15 11.16 4.34
N ALA A 27 4.09 9.83 4.38
CA ALA A 27 3.79 9.06 5.58
C ALA A 27 4.53 7.71 5.52
N ALA A 28 4.84 7.15 6.69
CA ALA A 28 5.41 5.83 6.81
C ALA A 28 4.42 4.90 7.53
N VAL A 29 4.18 3.73 6.94
CA VAL A 29 3.34 2.68 7.54
C VAL A 29 4.24 1.52 7.94
N ILE A 30 4.34 1.26 9.25
CA ILE A 30 5.18 0.19 9.80
C ILE A 30 4.28 -1.00 10.13
N THR A 31 4.49 -2.13 9.45
CA THR A 31 3.67 -3.33 9.61
C THR A 31 4.44 -4.61 9.26
N HIS A 32 3.79 -5.76 9.35
CA HIS A 32 4.36 -7.05 9.04
C HIS A 32 4.45 -7.29 7.53
N SER A 33 5.46 -8.06 7.10
CA SER A 33 5.68 -8.43 5.69
C SER A 33 4.43 -8.97 5.00
N GLY A 34 3.66 -9.83 5.67
CA GLY A 34 2.40 -10.36 5.11
C GLY A 34 1.32 -9.31 4.85
N VAL A 35 1.30 -8.20 5.60
CA VAL A 35 0.39 -7.08 5.35
C VAL A 35 0.86 -6.29 4.13
N ILE A 36 2.16 -5.99 4.04
CA ILE A 36 2.77 -5.31 2.89
C ILE A 36 2.46 -6.07 1.60
N MET A 37 2.73 -7.38 1.59
CA MET A 37 2.48 -8.24 0.42
C MET A 37 1.02 -8.21 -0.04
N ASN A 38 0.08 -8.23 0.90
CA ASN A 38 -1.35 -8.18 0.60
C ASN A 38 -1.78 -6.82 0.04
N LEU A 39 -1.30 -5.71 0.61
CA LEU A 39 -1.60 -4.37 0.12
C LEU A 39 -1.05 -4.15 -1.31
N LEU A 40 0.22 -4.51 -1.53
CA LEU A 40 0.89 -4.30 -2.82
C LEU A 40 0.29 -5.19 -3.93
N SER A 41 -0.01 -6.46 -3.65
CA SER A 41 -0.66 -7.33 -4.63
C SER A 41 -2.12 -6.93 -4.92
N GLY A 42 -2.84 -6.42 -3.91
CA GLY A 42 -4.22 -5.98 -4.03
C GLY A 42 -4.37 -4.74 -4.91
N TYR A 43 -3.67 -3.65 -4.56
CA TYR A 43 -3.88 -2.32 -5.16
C TYR A 43 -2.65 -1.71 -5.83
N GLY A 44 -1.46 -2.28 -5.61
CA GLY A 44 -0.25 -1.81 -6.27
C GLY A 44 -0.23 -2.07 -7.78
N LEU A 45 0.47 -1.19 -8.49
CA LEU A 45 0.85 -1.33 -9.89
C LEU A 45 2.40 -1.28 -10.01
N PRO A 46 3.02 -2.15 -10.82
CA PRO A 46 2.43 -3.22 -11.63
C PRO A 46 1.89 -4.38 -10.79
N LYS A 47 0.92 -5.13 -11.34
CA LYS A 47 0.34 -6.30 -10.67
C LYS A 47 1.34 -7.46 -10.66
N MET A 48 1.68 -7.93 -9.46
CA MET A 48 2.58 -9.06 -9.23
C MET A 48 2.00 -9.99 -8.16
N LYS A 49 2.55 -11.20 -8.01
CA LYS A 49 2.04 -12.14 -7.00
C LYS A 49 2.49 -11.66 -5.60
N PRO A 50 1.72 -11.95 -4.55
CA PRO A 50 2.09 -11.54 -3.19
C PRO A 50 3.51 -11.95 -2.79
N ILE A 51 3.95 -13.14 -3.19
CA ILE A 51 5.29 -13.67 -2.87
C ILE A 51 6.42 -12.85 -3.49
N ASP A 52 6.17 -12.16 -4.59
CA ASP A 52 7.15 -11.29 -5.25
C ASP A 52 7.43 -10.02 -4.42
N PHE A 53 6.57 -9.73 -3.43
CA PHE A 53 6.68 -8.61 -2.49
C PHE A 53 7.21 -9.02 -1.10
N ALA A 54 7.74 -10.23 -0.96
CA ALA A 54 8.28 -10.67 0.32
C ALA A 54 9.43 -9.75 0.79
N CYS A 55 9.29 -9.22 2.01
CA CYS A 55 10.30 -8.38 2.67
C CYS A 55 10.90 -9.12 3.87
N ASN A 56 12.21 -8.95 4.08
CA ASN A 56 12.89 -9.27 5.32
C ASN A 56 12.64 -8.18 6.38
N GLN A 57 13.11 -8.42 7.61
CA GLN A 57 13.01 -7.45 8.69
C GLN A 57 13.81 -6.18 8.34
N GLY A 58 13.16 -5.03 8.44
CA GLY A 58 13.77 -3.73 8.13
C GLY A 58 13.70 -3.32 6.66
N GLU A 59 13.21 -4.20 5.78
CA GLU A 59 12.94 -3.88 4.38
C GLU A 59 11.50 -3.38 4.20
N GLY A 60 11.24 -2.69 3.08
CA GLY A 60 9.91 -2.20 2.75
C GLY A 60 9.77 -1.78 1.29
N PHE A 61 8.74 -0.98 1.01
CA PHE A 61 8.49 -0.44 -0.31
C PHE A 61 8.10 1.03 -0.22
N GLU A 62 8.50 1.78 -1.24
CA GLU A 62 7.98 3.11 -1.50
C GLU A 62 6.83 3.01 -2.49
N ILE A 63 5.74 3.70 -2.18
CA ILE A 63 4.57 3.80 -3.04
C ILE A 63 4.25 5.26 -3.31
N GLN A 64 3.75 5.53 -4.51
CA GLN A 64 3.26 6.84 -4.90
C GLN A 64 1.74 6.79 -5.02
N LEU A 65 1.09 7.60 -4.19
CA LEU A 65 -0.35 7.80 -4.24
C LEU A 65 -0.67 8.99 -5.17
N SER A 66 -1.50 8.74 -6.17
CA SER A 66 -2.15 9.79 -6.95
C SER A 66 -3.61 9.89 -6.56
N THR A 67 -4.06 11.08 -6.17
CA THR A 67 -5.47 11.34 -5.84
C THR A 67 -6.38 11.00 -7.02
N PHE A 68 -5.93 11.30 -8.23
CA PHE A 68 -6.64 10.97 -9.47
C PHE A 68 -6.82 9.45 -9.62
N LEU A 69 -5.73 8.67 -9.48
CA LEU A 69 -5.82 7.22 -9.58
C LEU A 69 -6.76 6.66 -8.51
N TRP A 70 -6.54 7.04 -7.25
CA TRP A 70 -7.31 6.53 -6.12
C TRP A 70 -8.82 6.77 -6.25
N GLN A 71 -9.24 7.94 -6.75
CA GLN A 71 -10.65 8.26 -6.98
C GLN A 71 -11.30 7.49 -8.14
N HIS A 72 -10.52 7.10 -9.16
CA HIS A 72 -11.02 6.39 -10.34
C HIS A 72 -10.93 4.85 -10.21
N GLY A 73 -10.13 4.37 -9.28
CA GLY A 73 -10.05 2.97 -8.86
C GLY A 73 -8.97 2.86 -7.80
N PRO A 74 -9.18 2.15 -6.67
CA PRO A 74 -8.24 2.15 -5.56
C PRO A 74 -6.93 1.48 -5.97
N VAL A 75 -6.00 2.23 -6.57
CA VAL A 75 -4.70 1.74 -7.02
C VAL A 75 -3.65 2.79 -6.74
N PHE A 76 -2.44 2.33 -6.45
CA PHE A 76 -1.26 3.17 -6.25
C PHE A 76 -0.07 2.58 -7.00
N GLU A 77 0.93 3.41 -7.27
CA GLU A 77 2.11 3.00 -8.01
C GLU A 77 3.19 2.54 -7.02
N ILE A 78 3.83 1.42 -7.32
CA ILE A 78 4.97 0.92 -6.55
C ILE A 78 6.21 1.52 -7.17
N VAL A 79 6.89 2.38 -6.42
CA VAL A 79 8.08 3.10 -6.89
C VAL A 79 9.31 2.18 -6.83
N GLY A 80 9.49 1.49 -5.71
CA GLY A 80 10.63 0.61 -5.53
C GLY A 80 10.70 -0.03 -4.15
N LYS A 81 11.60 -1.00 -4.03
CA LYS A 81 11.94 -1.63 -2.75
C LYS A 81 12.86 -0.73 -1.96
N LEU A 82 12.60 -0.62 -0.66
CA LEU A 82 13.46 0.06 0.31
C LEU A 82 14.28 -1.00 1.05
N PHE A 83 15.61 -0.84 0.95
CA PHE A 83 16.66 -1.69 1.53
C PHE A 83 16.76 -3.11 0.94
#